data_AF-A0A839ULK8-F1
#
_entry.id   AF-A0A839ULK8-F1
#
_cell.length_a   1.000
_cell.length_b   1.000
_cell.length_c   1.000
_cell.angle_alpha   90.00
_cell.angle_beta   90.00
_cell.angle_gamma   90.00
#
_symmetry.space_group_name_H-M   'P 1'
#
loop_
_entity.id
_entity.type
_entity.pdbx_description
1 polymer ?
#
loop_
_entity_poly.entity_id
_entity_poly.type
_entity_poly.pdbx_seq_one_letter_code
_entity_poly.pdbx_strand_id
1 'polypeptide(L)'
;MPINRLVFVAMLSALISAPLLAQTEVDETVQPSELEGQAVASPSDAPAHRRDGAPLDSTAGGFNSTPETLLESSSGTESIQSETHRDAAPTAANIDLRDVVDSPVADELFAPAAGDAVQEQEALAGAVRLSAVEETRVPNRVRQLLGVDVPPGTTTRLDWTPSKSFSGMAVDTPVLVVNGAWDGPTLCLTAAIHGDELNGIEMVRRVLYDLAPEKLHGMVVGVPIVNLLGFSRNSRYLPDRRDLNRYFPGNPRGSVASRLAHAFFQDVIQKCDALVDLHTGSFYRTNITQLRADMRNPKVAEFASLFGDIPVLNTGGNGSSLRAATVRAGIPAVTLEAGEPMRMQVRVVEEGVKAINTLLEKNGMYPSFSLWAKPSPAYYRSAWVRANASGILFSKVKLGGRVKKGDVLGEVINPVTNEKKLIESTYEGRVLGMALDQFVLPGFAAYHIGILEPRAAAAAASTGDEEADTDDDGQLESENKPTVLEEPKPLSPEEEGFDD
;
A
#
# COMPACT_ATOMS: atom_id res chain seq x y z
N MET A 1 -15.61 47.22 50.39
CA MET A 1 -15.24 46.58 51.68
C MET A 1 -15.00 45.09 51.44
N PRO A 2 -14.02 44.47 52.11
CA PRO A 2 -12.74 44.21 51.44
C PRO A 2 -12.06 42.85 51.77
N ILE A 3 -10.92 42.60 51.11
CA ILE A 3 -9.65 42.01 51.60
C ILE A 3 -9.61 40.56 52.17
N ASN A 4 -8.76 39.74 51.57
CA ASN A 4 -7.63 38.97 52.18
C ASN A 4 -6.91 38.22 51.04
N ARG A 5 -5.75 38.63 50.49
CA ARG A 5 -4.38 38.69 51.03
C ARG A 5 -4.00 37.49 51.91
N LEU A 6 -3.19 36.58 51.36
CA LEU A 6 -2.00 36.10 52.07
C LEU A 6 -0.80 35.99 51.11
N VAL A 7 0.26 36.65 51.54
CA VAL A 7 1.63 36.68 51.02
C VAL A 7 2.43 35.63 51.80
N PHE A 8 3.44 35.01 51.19
CA PHE A 8 4.80 34.72 51.71
C PHE A 8 5.47 33.68 50.80
N VAL A 9 6.75 33.65 50.45
CA VAL A 9 7.91 34.56 50.40
C VAL A 9 9.01 33.72 49.73
N ALA A 10 9.91 34.39 49.02
CA ALA A 10 11.03 33.82 48.28
C ALA A 10 12.21 33.34 49.16
N MET A 11 13.06 32.49 48.58
CA MET A 11 14.52 32.37 48.77
C MET A 11 15.04 31.59 47.55
N LEU A 12 15.70 32.19 46.54
CA LEU A 12 17.14 32.55 46.48
C LEU A 12 18.02 31.49 47.18
N SER A 13 18.91 30.77 46.48
CA SER A 13 20.18 31.33 46.01
C SER A 13 20.89 30.41 45.00
N ALA A 14 21.60 31.06 44.07
CA ALA A 14 22.55 30.48 43.12
C ALA A 14 23.81 29.92 43.81
N LEU A 15 24.49 28.99 43.15
CA LEU A 15 25.94 28.83 43.27
C LEU A 15 26.55 28.34 41.95
N ILE A 16 27.48 29.17 41.49
CA ILE A 16 28.40 29.05 40.36
C ILE A 16 29.49 28.04 40.72
N SER A 17 29.95 27.21 39.76
CA SER A 17 31.38 26.86 39.57
C SER A 17 31.61 25.93 38.37
N ALA A 18 32.22 26.48 37.32
CA ALA A 18 33.29 25.85 36.52
C ALA A 18 34.49 26.83 36.61
N PRO A 19 35.76 26.52 36.25
CA PRO A 19 36.24 25.42 35.39
C PRO A 19 37.58 24.78 35.85
N LEU A 20 38.18 23.93 34.99
CA LEU A 20 39.57 24.03 34.47
C LEU A 20 40.44 22.73 34.49
N LEU A 21 41.10 22.48 33.34
CA LEU A 21 42.26 21.60 33.02
C LEU A 21 42.04 20.07 33.02
N ALA A 22 42.59 19.27 32.10
CA ALA A 22 43.84 19.44 31.35
C ALA A 22 43.81 18.77 29.96
N GLN A 23 44.56 19.38 29.05
CA GLN A 23 45.04 18.84 27.79
C GLN A 23 46.02 17.70 28.04
N THR A 24 46.03 16.69 27.17
CA THR A 24 47.25 15.98 26.80
C THR A 24 47.26 15.82 25.29
N GLU A 25 48.11 16.61 24.64
CA GLU A 25 48.64 16.35 23.31
C GLU A 25 49.55 15.12 23.40
N VAL A 26 49.40 14.18 22.45
CA VAL A 26 50.54 13.38 21.98
C VAL A 26 50.47 13.43 20.46
N ASP A 27 51.41 14.20 19.93
CA ASP A 27 51.82 14.24 18.54
C ASP A 27 52.74 13.04 18.30
N GLU A 28 52.40 12.17 17.34
CA GLU A 28 53.42 11.33 16.70
C GLU A 28 53.09 11.18 15.22
N THR A 29 53.96 11.81 14.45
CA THR A 29 54.07 11.84 13.00
C THR A 29 54.64 10.53 12.49
N VAL A 30 53.96 9.85 11.57
CA VAL A 30 54.59 8.86 10.68
C VAL A 30 54.04 9.05 9.26
N GLN A 31 54.91 9.47 8.35
CA GLN A 31 54.71 9.44 6.90
C GLN A 31 55.09 8.07 6.31
N PRO A 32 54.59 7.72 5.11
CA PRO A 32 54.45 6.35 4.65
C PRO A 32 55.67 5.82 3.89
N SER A 33 55.98 4.54 4.05
CA SER A 33 56.96 3.82 3.23
C SER A 33 56.27 3.15 2.03
N GLU A 34 56.72 3.53 0.84
CA GLU A 34 56.52 2.82 -0.43
C GLU A 34 57.10 1.41 -0.36
N LEU A 35 56.42 0.44 -0.97
CA LEU A 35 57.03 -0.80 -1.47
C LEU A 35 56.21 -1.31 -2.67
N GLU A 36 56.82 -1.19 -3.84
CA GLU A 36 56.37 -1.78 -5.10
C GLU A 36 56.55 -3.31 -5.10
N GLY A 37 55.69 -3.98 -5.88
CA GLY A 37 56.06 -5.15 -6.66
C GLY A 37 55.71 -6.52 -6.07
N GLN A 38 54.71 -7.19 -6.65
CA GLN A 38 54.95 -8.27 -7.62
C GLN A 38 53.64 -8.96 -8.00
N ALA A 39 53.40 -9.02 -9.32
CA ALA A 39 52.41 -9.87 -9.94
C ALA A 39 52.89 -11.34 -9.87
N VAL A 40 51.98 -12.25 -9.55
CA VAL A 40 52.14 -13.69 -9.79
C VAL A 40 50.85 -14.22 -10.41
N ALA A 41 50.96 -14.60 -11.68
CA ALA A 41 50.00 -15.41 -12.39
C ALA A 41 50.25 -16.90 -12.09
N SER A 42 49.20 -17.73 -12.13
CA SER A 42 49.15 -19.17 -12.47
C SER A 42 47.76 -19.76 -12.09
N PRO A 43 47.35 -20.96 -12.55
CA PRO A 43 47.24 -21.46 -13.92
C PRO A 43 45.87 -22.16 -14.16
N SER A 44 45.76 -22.80 -15.33
CA SER A 44 44.60 -23.46 -15.92
C SER A 44 44.26 -24.87 -15.39
N ASP A 45 43.07 -25.32 -15.82
CA ASP A 45 42.63 -26.68 -16.17
C ASP A 45 42.09 -27.66 -15.12
N ALA A 46 41.01 -28.33 -15.58
CA ALA A 46 40.05 -29.21 -14.93
C ALA A 46 40.59 -30.64 -14.66
N PRO A 47 39.76 -31.60 -14.18
CA PRO A 47 38.88 -32.32 -15.11
C PRO A 47 37.51 -32.76 -14.56
N ALA A 48 36.65 -33.10 -15.53
CA ALA A 48 35.32 -33.66 -15.42
C ALA A 48 35.32 -35.17 -15.09
N HIS A 49 34.22 -35.64 -14.49
CA HIS A 49 33.85 -37.07 -14.48
C HIS A 49 32.60 -37.31 -15.35
N ARG A 50 32.83 -37.96 -16.49
CA ARG A 50 31.83 -38.72 -17.26
C ARG A 50 31.69 -40.13 -16.66
N ARG A 51 30.49 -40.69 -16.71
CA ARG A 51 30.29 -42.11 -17.01
C ARG A 51 29.20 -42.25 -18.07
N ASP A 52 29.62 -42.77 -19.21
CA ASP A 52 28.87 -43.36 -20.31
C ASP A 52 28.04 -44.57 -19.81
N GLY A 53 27.06 -45.15 -20.49
CA GLY A 53 26.57 -45.08 -21.86
C GLY A 53 25.35 -46.02 -21.99
N ALA A 54 24.36 -45.74 -22.85
CA ALA A 54 24.28 -46.13 -24.27
C ALA A 54 23.14 -47.18 -24.46
N PRO A 55 22.66 -47.47 -25.69
CA PRO A 55 21.33 -47.03 -26.17
C PRO A 55 20.52 -48.22 -26.76
N LEU A 56 19.39 -47.94 -27.43
CA LEU A 56 18.79 -48.68 -28.57
C LEU A 56 17.42 -48.01 -28.87
N ASP A 57 17.31 -47.17 -29.89
CA ASP A 57 17.09 -47.42 -31.32
C ASP A 57 15.62 -47.69 -31.71
N SER A 58 15.29 -47.02 -32.80
CA SER A 58 14.08 -46.69 -33.52
C SER A 58 13.16 -47.84 -33.95
N THR A 59 11.92 -47.49 -34.27
CA THR A 59 11.25 -47.90 -35.52
C THR A 59 10.04 -47.02 -35.81
N ALA A 60 9.96 -46.58 -37.07
CA ALA A 60 8.88 -45.84 -37.68
C ALA A 60 7.69 -46.74 -38.04
N GLY A 61 6.51 -46.14 -38.18
CA GLY A 61 5.34 -46.79 -38.80
C GLY A 61 4.14 -45.86 -38.83
N GLY A 62 3.94 -45.16 -39.94
CA GLY A 62 2.71 -44.42 -40.23
C GLY A 62 1.59 -45.34 -40.70
N PHE A 63 0.33 -44.92 -40.52
CA PHE A 63 -0.79 -45.30 -41.39
C PHE A 63 -1.86 -44.21 -41.38
N ASN A 64 -2.36 -43.93 -42.58
CA ASN A 64 -3.37 -42.96 -42.96
C ASN A 64 -4.71 -43.70 -43.13
N SER A 65 -5.86 -43.13 -42.74
CA SER A 65 -7.17 -43.27 -43.42
C SER A 65 -8.37 -42.75 -42.59
N THR A 66 -9.12 -41.82 -43.20
CA THR A 66 -10.56 -41.55 -43.00
C THR A 66 -11.41 -42.61 -43.72
N PRO A 67 -12.73 -42.78 -43.46
CA PRO A 67 -13.82 -41.90 -43.96
C PRO A 67 -14.98 -41.67 -42.95
N GLU A 68 -15.60 -40.49 -42.91
CA GLU A 68 -16.88 -40.13 -43.58
C GLU A 68 -18.02 -41.16 -43.51
N THR A 69 -19.10 -40.80 -42.82
CA THR A 69 -20.48 -41.17 -43.18
C THR A 69 -21.44 -40.01 -42.94
N LEU A 70 -22.00 -39.55 -44.05
CA LEU A 70 -23.15 -38.65 -44.19
C LEU A 70 -24.44 -39.36 -43.77
N LEU A 71 -25.38 -38.62 -43.17
CA LEU A 71 -26.82 -38.87 -43.26
C LEU A 71 -27.56 -37.52 -43.24
N GLU A 72 -28.39 -37.33 -44.28
CA GLU A 72 -29.11 -36.11 -44.62
C GLU A 72 -30.44 -35.94 -43.85
N SER A 73 -30.80 -34.67 -43.68
CA SER A 73 -32.13 -34.05 -43.73
C SER A 73 -33.23 -34.48 -42.75
N SER A 74 -33.70 -33.51 -41.96
CA SER A 74 -35.11 -33.09 -42.00
C SER A 74 -35.27 -31.67 -41.46
N SER A 75 -35.82 -30.80 -42.30
CA SER A 75 -36.29 -29.45 -41.98
C SER A 75 -37.43 -29.48 -40.95
N GLY A 76 -37.24 -28.78 -39.83
CA GLY A 76 -38.27 -28.47 -38.86
C GLY A 76 -38.06 -27.05 -38.34
N THR A 77 -38.87 -26.12 -38.80
CA THR A 77 -38.91 -24.74 -38.33
C THR A 77 -39.60 -24.72 -36.97
N GLU A 78 -38.82 -24.67 -35.89
CA GLU A 78 -39.33 -24.27 -34.57
C GLU A 78 -38.49 -23.11 -34.05
N SER A 79 -39.14 -21.95 -33.98
CA SER A 79 -38.64 -20.76 -33.32
C SER A 79 -38.57 -21.02 -31.81
N ILE A 80 -37.41 -21.47 -31.33
CA ILE A 80 -37.11 -21.47 -29.91
C ILE A 80 -36.70 -20.04 -29.55
N GLN A 81 -37.64 -19.32 -28.93
CA GLN A 81 -37.30 -18.15 -28.12
C GLN A 81 -36.42 -18.66 -26.97
N SER A 82 -35.10 -18.44 -27.06
CA SER A 82 -34.22 -18.63 -25.92
C SER A 82 -34.50 -17.51 -24.93
N GLU A 83 -35.44 -17.74 -24.02
CA GLU A 83 -35.47 -17.01 -22.76
C GLU A 83 -34.15 -17.32 -22.04
N THR A 84 -33.21 -16.39 -22.12
CA THR A 84 -32.04 -16.39 -21.25
C THR A 84 -32.56 -16.14 -19.84
N HIS A 85 -32.86 -17.21 -19.11
CA HIS A 85 -32.88 -17.19 -17.65
C HIS A 85 -31.50 -16.68 -17.21
N ARG A 86 -31.43 -15.39 -16.86
CA ARG A 86 -30.33 -14.91 -16.02
C ARG A 86 -30.62 -15.49 -14.64
N ASP A 87 -29.88 -16.51 -14.25
CA ASP A 87 -29.89 -16.99 -12.88
C ASP A 87 -29.68 -15.79 -11.95
N ALA A 88 -30.53 -15.66 -10.92
CA ALA A 88 -30.41 -14.59 -9.95
C ALA A 88 -29.06 -14.72 -9.24
N ALA A 89 -28.38 -13.58 -9.03
CA ALA A 89 -27.12 -13.57 -8.29
C ALA A 89 -27.33 -14.16 -6.88
N PRO A 90 -26.37 -14.93 -6.35
CA PRO A 90 -26.46 -15.42 -4.97
C PRO A 90 -26.47 -14.24 -3.99
N THR A 91 -27.27 -14.35 -2.93
CA THR A 91 -27.34 -13.35 -1.85
C THR A 91 -26.34 -13.68 -0.75
N ALA A 92 -25.52 -12.70 -0.36
CA ALA A 92 -24.55 -12.85 0.72
C ALA A 92 -25.23 -13.08 2.08
N ALA A 93 -24.62 -13.89 2.93
CA ALA A 93 -25.04 -14.05 4.32
C ALA A 93 -24.73 -12.78 5.12
N ASN A 94 -25.67 -12.37 5.98
CA ASN A 94 -25.43 -11.35 7.00
C ASN A 94 -24.72 -11.99 8.20
N ILE A 95 -23.47 -11.61 8.43
CA ILE A 95 -22.59 -12.17 9.47
C ILE A 95 -22.02 -11.05 10.33
N ASP A 96 -21.77 -11.27 11.62
CA ASP A 96 -20.98 -10.31 12.39
C ASP A 96 -19.51 -10.45 11.97
N LEU A 97 -18.88 -9.34 11.56
CA LEU A 97 -17.45 -9.33 11.21
C LEU A 97 -16.55 -9.62 12.42
N ARG A 98 -17.08 -9.59 13.64
CA ARG A 98 -16.36 -9.97 14.85
C ARG A 98 -16.38 -11.48 15.10
N ASP A 99 -17.31 -12.21 14.48
CA ASP A 99 -17.34 -13.66 14.58
C ASP A 99 -16.04 -14.22 14.02
N VAL A 100 -15.35 -15.04 14.83
CA VAL A 100 -14.14 -15.75 14.43
C VAL A 100 -14.54 -16.79 13.39
N VAL A 101 -13.84 -16.81 12.27
CA VAL A 101 -14.00 -17.86 11.26
C VAL A 101 -12.87 -18.85 11.47
N ASP A 102 -13.22 -20.11 11.69
CA ASP A 102 -12.23 -21.19 11.78
C ASP A 102 -11.51 -21.29 10.44
N SER A 103 -10.18 -21.13 10.46
CA SER A 103 -9.36 -21.51 9.31
C SER A 103 -9.33 -23.03 9.29
N PRO A 104 -9.73 -23.70 8.19
CA PRO A 104 -9.80 -25.17 8.13
C PRO A 104 -8.45 -25.89 8.32
N VAL A 105 -7.36 -25.14 8.59
CA VAL A 105 -6.00 -25.66 8.78
C VAL A 105 -5.49 -25.48 10.22
N ALA A 106 -6.13 -24.64 11.05
CA ALA A 106 -5.59 -24.29 12.37
C ALA A 106 -5.88 -25.34 13.45
N ASP A 107 -7.05 -25.97 13.41
CA ASP A 107 -7.48 -26.89 14.48
C ASP A 107 -6.73 -28.22 14.48
N GLU A 108 -6.17 -28.66 13.35
CA GLU A 108 -5.41 -29.92 13.29
C GLU A 108 -3.96 -29.78 13.76
N LEU A 109 -3.38 -28.57 13.75
CA LEU A 109 -1.96 -28.37 14.04
C LEU A 109 -1.65 -27.98 15.49
N PHE A 110 -2.63 -27.45 16.24
CA PHE A 110 -2.40 -26.94 17.60
C PHE A 110 -3.56 -27.17 18.57
N ALA A 111 -4.34 -28.25 18.43
CA ALA A 111 -5.36 -28.59 19.43
C ALA A 111 -4.71 -28.79 20.83
N PRO A 112 -5.02 -27.95 21.83
CA PRO A 112 -4.67 -28.25 23.21
C PRO A 112 -5.63 -29.34 23.73
N ALA A 113 -5.13 -30.22 24.59
CA ALA A 113 -5.97 -31.18 25.29
C ALA A 113 -7.05 -30.45 26.11
N ALA A 114 -8.29 -30.92 25.98
CA ALA A 114 -9.48 -30.36 26.61
C ALA A 114 -9.28 -30.05 28.11
N GLY A 115 -9.66 -28.84 28.50
CA GLY A 115 -9.78 -28.38 29.88
C GLY A 115 -11.03 -27.51 30.04
N ASP A 116 -11.69 -27.66 31.18
CA ASP A 116 -13.08 -27.32 31.44
C ASP A 116 -13.50 -25.86 31.20
N ALA A 117 -14.78 -25.74 30.83
CA ALA A 117 -15.51 -24.50 30.57
C ALA A 117 -15.62 -23.61 31.82
N VAL A 118 -15.47 -22.30 31.60
CA VAL A 118 -15.90 -21.25 32.54
C VAL A 118 -16.94 -20.39 31.83
N GLN A 119 -18.11 -20.27 32.44
CA GLN A 119 -19.18 -19.36 32.02
C GLN A 119 -18.84 -17.92 32.40
N GLU A 120 -18.99 -16.98 31.47
CA GLU A 120 -19.09 -15.56 31.77
C GLU A 120 -20.45 -14.99 31.36
N GLN A 121 -20.92 -14.07 32.20
CA GLN A 121 -22.27 -13.52 32.28
C GLN A 121 -22.51 -12.37 31.28
N GLU A 122 -23.73 -12.33 30.76
CA GLU A 122 -24.28 -11.20 30.01
C GLU A 122 -24.36 -9.91 30.85
N ALA A 123 -24.11 -8.77 30.21
CA ALA A 123 -24.43 -7.45 30.74
C ALA A 123 -25.35 -6.68 29.78
N LEU A 124 -26.40 -6.10 30.38
CA LEU A 124 -27.54 -5.46 29.73
C LEU A 124 -27.21 -4.19 28.93
N ALA A 125 -27.91 -4.05 27.80
CA ALA A 125 -28.02 -2.84 27.01
C ALA A 125 -28.87 -1.76 27.71
N GLY A 126 -28.28 -0.59 27.96
CA GLY A 126 -29.00 0.64 28.29
C GLY A 126 -29.26 1.47 27.05
N ALA A 127 -30.52 1.54 26.60
CA ALA A 127 -30.91 2.39 25.48
C ALA A 127 -31.05 3.86 25.92
N VAL A 128 -30.17 4.73 25.43
CA VAL A 128 -30.36 6.19 25.48
C VAL A 128 -30.92 6.63 24.13
N ARG A 129 -32.21 7.02 24.11
CA ARG A 129 -32.83 7.67 22.96
C ARG A 129 -32.37 9.13 22.89
N LEU A 130 -31.53 9.43 21.93
CA LEU A 130 -31.30 10.80 21.47
C LEU A 130 -32.23 11.05 20.28
N SER A 131 -33.18 11.97 20.47
CA SER A 131 -34.05 12.46 19.40
C SER A 131 -33.23 13.33 18.44
N ALA A 132 -32.83 12.75 17.32
CA ALA A 132 -32.27 13.48 16.20
C ALA A 132 -33.38 13.85 15.22
N VAL A 133 -33.32 15.10 14.74
CA VAL A 133 -34.17 15.66 13.70
C VAL A 133 -34.20 14.71 12.50
N GLU A 134 -35.41 14.35 12.05
CA GLU A 134 -35.65 13.53 10.85
C GLU A 134 -35.26 14.31 9.59
N GLU A 135 -33.98 14.32 9.24
CA GLU A 135 -33.59 14.44 7.84
C GLU A 135 -34.05 13.17 7.13
N THR A 136 -34.76 13.32 6.01
CA THR A 136 -35.41 12.23 5.28
C THR A 136 -34.40 11.18 4.83
N ARG A 137 -34.26 10.11 5.62
CA ARG A 137 -33.32 9.02 5.31
C ARG A 137 -33.92 8.13 4.22
N VAL A 138 -33.25 8.06 3.07
CA VAL A 138 -33.61 7.14 2.00
C VAL A 138 -33.04 5.76 2.33
N PRO A 139 -33.86 4.69 2.40
CA PRO A 139 -33.34 3.33 2.60
C PRO A 139 -32.36 2.94 1.49
N ASN A 140 -31.29 2.24 1.86
CA ASN A 140 -30.36 1.70 0.87
C ASN A 140 -31.01 0.54 0.11
N ARG A 141 -30.39 0.17 -1.01
CA ARG A 141 -30.79 -0.95 -1.85
C ARG A 141 -29.83 -2.13 -1.70
N VAL A 142 -30.22 -3.27 -2.24
CA VAL A 142 -29.30 -4.38 -2.49
C VAL A 142 -28.20 -3.89 -3.43
N ARG A 143 -26.94 -4.12 -3.07
CA ARG A 143 -25.77 -3.77 -3.88
C ARG A 143 -25.09 -5.04 -4.35
N GLN A 144 -24.60 -5.05 -5.59
CA GLN A 144 -23.88 -6.19 -6.12
C GLN A 144 -22.37 -5.95 -6.09
N LEU A 145 -21.62 -6.89 -5.53
CA LEU A 145 -20.17 -6.88 -5.51
C LEU A 145 -19.66 -8.31 -5.74
N LEU A 146 -18.66 -8.49 -6.59
CA LEU A 146 -18.12 -9.82 -6.96
C LEU A 146 -19.19 -10.82 -7.45
N GLY A 147 -20.25 -10.31 -8.09
CA GLY A 147 -21.38 -11.13 -8.56
C GLY A 147 -22.31 -11.62 -7.45
N VAL A 148 -22.15 -11.13 -6.22
CA VAL A 148 -22.98 -11.47 -5.05
C VAL A 148 -23.82 -10.27 -4.66
N ASP A 149 -25.10 -10.50 -4.38
CA ASP A 149 -26.03 -9.49 -3.87
C ASP A 149 -25.83 -9.30 -2.36
N VAL A 150 -25.57 -8.07 -1.93
CA VAL A 150 -25.37 -7.68 -0.53
C VAL A 150 -26.57 -6.84 -0.08
N PRO A 151 -27.48 -7.38 0.76
CA PRO A 151 -28.65 -6.65 1.24
C PRO A 151 -28.30 -5.42 2.10
N PRO A 152 -29.18 -4.41 2.18
CA PRO A 152 -28.95 -3.23 3.02
C PRO A 152 -28.99 -3.58 4.51
N GLY A 153 -28.25 -2.86 5.34
CA GLY A 153 -28.19 -3.09 6.79
C GLY A 153 -27.46 -4.37 7.18
N THR A 154 -26.57 -4.87 6.32
CA THR A 154 -25.86 -6.15 6.55
C THR A 154 -24.36 -5.99 6.46
N THR A 155 -23.67 -6.97 7.05
CA THR A 155 -22.22 -7.14 6.98
C THR A 155 -21.90 -8.51 6.42
N THR A 156 -20.87 -8.60 5.57
CA THR A 156 -20.47 -9.87 4.97
C THR A 156 -18.99 -9.94 4.64
N ARG A 157 -18.51 -11.15 4.38
CA ARG A 157 -17.17 -11.46 3.87
C ARG A 157 -17.35 -12.15 2.54
N LEU A 158 -16.78 -11.58 1.48
CA LEU A 158 -16.75 -12.16 0.15
C LEU A 158 -15.32 -12.58 -0.17
N ASP A 159 -15.18 -13.54 -1.06
CA ASP A 159 -13.88 -13.98 -1.56
C ASP A 159 -13.65 -13.41 -2.95
N TRP A 160 -12.60 -12.60 -3.10
CA TRP A 160 -12.13 -12.21 -4.41
C TRP A 160 -11.09 -13.22 -4.90
N THR A 161 -11.47 -13.96 -5.94
CA THR A 161 -10.57 -14.82 -6.70
C THR A 161 -10.28 -14.13 -8.04
N PRO A 162 -9.01 -13.91 -8.41
CA PRO A 162 -8.69 -13.40 -9.73
C PRO A 162 -9.27 -14.33 -10.80
N SER A 163 -10.17 -13.80 -11.63
CA SER A 163 -11.01 -14.54 -12.60
C SER A 163 -10.24 -15.33 -13.68
N LYS A 164 -8.91 -15.32 -13.59
CA LYS A 164 -7.99 -16.18 -14.31
C LYS A 164 -6.87 -16.56 -13.34
N SER A 165 -7.01 -17.68 -12.65
CA SER A 165 -5.91 -18.32 -11.92
C SER A 165 -4.81 -18.69 -12.92
N PHE A 166 -3.94 -17.74 -13.24
CA PHE A 166 -2.75 -18.03 -14.01
C PHE A 166 -1.89 -18.92 -13.12
N SER A 167 -1.66 -20.17 -13.56
CA SER A 167 -0.80 -21.16 -12.90
C SER A 167 -1.28 -21.81 -11.60
N GLY A 168 -2.58 -21.78 -11.26
CA GLY A 168 -3.08 -22.47 -10.06
C GLY A 168 -2.72 -21.78 -8.74
N MET A 169 -2.17 -20.56 -8.80
CA MET A 169 -1.86 -19.70 -7.65
C MET A 169 -2.99 -18.70 -7.34
N ALA A 170 -4.24 -19.15 -7.41
CA ALA A 170 -5.35 -18.32 -6.93
C ALA A 170 -5.46 -18.51 -5.43
N VAL A 171 -5.04 -17.49 -4.68
CA VAL A 171 -5.37 -17.40 -3.26
C VAL A 171 -6.54 -16.45 -3.13
N ASP A 172 -7.64 -16.96 -2.59
CA ASP A 172 -8.82 -16.16 -2.32
C ASP A 172 -8.46 -15.04 -1.35
N THR A 173 -8.79 -13.82 -1.76
CA THR A 173 -8.50 -12.62 -0.98
C THR A 173 -9.79 -12.15 -0.32
N PRO A 174 -9.85 -12.14 1.02
CA PRO A 174 -11.05 -11.69 1.73
C PRO A 174 -11.38 -10.22 1.44
N VAL A 175 -12.63 -9.98 1.10
CA VAL A 175 -13.24 -8.66 0.91
C VAL A 175 -14.32 -8.48 1.96
N LEU A 176 -14.08 -7.56 2.90
CA LEU A 176 -15.03 -7.19 3.94
C LEU A 176 -16.02 -6.18 3.38
N VAL A 177 -17.32 -6.40 3.60
CA VAL A 177 -18.37 -5.49 3.10
C VAL A 177 -19.31 -5.13 4.22
N VAL A 178 -19.55 -3.83 4.39
CA VAL A 178 -20.62 -3.29 5.23
C VAL A 178 -21.56 -2.52 4.32
N ASN A 179 -22.75 -3.05 4.04
CA ASN A 179 -23.77 -2.34 3.28
C ASN A 179 -24.75 -1.67 4.27
N GLY A 180 -24.73 -0.35 4.31
CA GLY A 180 -25.49 0.44 5.25
C GLY A 180 -26.99 0.36 5.03
N ALA A 181 -27.77 0.64 6.06
CA ALA A 181 -29.24 0.68 5.97
C ALA A 181 -29.76 1.86 5.14
N TRP A 182 -28.95 2.90 4.94
CA TRP A 182 -29.33 4.15 4.27
C TRP A 182 -28.54 4.37 2.98
N ASP A 183 -29.14 5.00 1.98
CA ASP A 183 -28.49 5.25 0.69
C ASP A 183 -27.31 6.23 0.84
N GLY A 184 -26.31 6.09 -0.04
CA GLY A 184 -25.05 6.83 0.02
C GLY A 184 -23.96 6.27 -0.89
N PRO A 185 -22.74 6.81 -0.86
CA PRO A 185 -21.64 6.39 -1.73
C PRO A 185 -21.02 5.05 -1.30
N THR A 186 -20.27 4.42 -2.21
CA THR A 186 -19.42 3.26 -1.93
C THR A 186 -17.98 3.71 -1.71
N LEU A 187 -17.44 3.53 -0.50
CA LEU A 187 -16.05 3.82 -0.17
C LEU A 187 -15.23 2.53 -0.16
N CYS A 188 -14.11 2.50 -0.89
CA CYS A 188 -13.15 1.40 -0.83
C CYS A 188 -11.97 1.77 0.08
N LEU A 189 -11.58 0.84 0.96
CA LEU A 189 -10.37 0.90 1.77
C LEU A 189 -9.48 -0.29 1.41
N THR A 190 -8.31 -0.03 0.84
CA THR A 190 -7.35 -1.08 0.47
C THR A 190 -6.09 -0.97 1.30
N ALA A 191 -5.52 -2.10 1.68
CA ALA A 191 -4.23 -2.14 2.36
C ALA A 191 -3.38 -3.31 1.86
N ALA A 192 -2.09 -3.26 2.18
CA ALA A 192 -1.10 -4.26 1.84
C ALA A 192 -1.14 -4.69 0.35
N ILE A 193 -1.19 -3.70 -0.56
CA ILE A 193 -0.76 -3.90 -1.96
C ILE A 193 0.73 -4.29 -1.96
N HIS A 194 1.49 -3.71 -1.03
CA HIS A 194 2.78 -4.22 -0.61
C HIS A 194 2.59 -5.07 0.65
N GLY A 195 2.99 -6.33 0.59
CA GLY A 195 2.66 -7.31 1.64
C GLY A 195 3.35 -7.10 2.98
N ASP A 196 4.38 -6.26 3.04
CA ASP A 196 5.11 -5.90 4.26
C ASP A 196 4.48 -4.72 5.03
N GLU A 197 3.40 -4.11 4.55
CA GLU A 197 2.86 -2.87 5.11
C GLU A 197 1.71 -3.11 6.10
N LEU A 198 2.06 -3.40 7.35
CA LEU A 198 1.12 -3.94 8.36
C LEU A 198 0.10 -2.94 8.92
N ASN A 199 0.47 -1.67 9.07
CA ASN A 199 -0.38 -0.67 9.75
C ASN A 199 -1.74 -0.49 9.05
N GLY A 200 -1.74 -0.47 7.71
CA GLY A 200 -2.96 -0.32 6.92
C GLY A 200 -3.94 -1.48 7.09
N ILE A 201 -3.43 -2.71 7.23
CA ILE A 201 -4.23 -3.92 7.43
C ILE A 201 -5.10 -3.75 8.69
N GLU A 202 -4.47 -3.35 9.79
CA GLU A 202 -5.15 -3.17 11.08
C GLU A 202 -6.11 -1.97 11.06
N MET A 203 -5.78 -0.89 10.33
CA MET A 203 -6.70 0.24 10.15
C MET A 203 -7.98 -0.19 9.42
N VAL A 204 -7.86 -0.90 8.31
CA VAL A 204 -9.02 -1.42 7.56
C VAL A 204 -9.84 -2.35 8.46
N ARG A 205 -9.19 -3.28 9.17
CA ARG A 205 -9.87 -4.22 10.07
C ARG A 205 -10.67 -3.48 11.15
N ARG A 206 -10.06 -2.54 11.88
CA ARG A 206 -10.75 -1.77 12.93
C ARG A 206 -11.92 -0.99 12.39
N VAL A 207 -11.75 -0.26 11.28
CA VAL A 207 -12.83 0.52 10.68
C VAL A 207 -14.00 -0.39 10.31
N LEU A 208 -13.78 -1.46 9.56
CA LEU A 208 -14.86 -2.34 9.10
C LEU A 208 -15.57 -3.06 10.27
N TYR A 209 -14.83 -3.46 11.31
CA TYR A 209 -15.39 -4.23 12.43
C TYR A 209 -16.12 -3.34 13.46
N ASP A 210 -15.87 -2.03 13.43
CA ASP A 210 -16.52 -1.06 14.31
C ASP A 210 -17.71 -0.35 13.64
N LEU A 211 -17.89 -0.53 12.33
CA LEU A 211 -19.03 0.01 11.60
C LEU A 211 -20.32 -0.72 11.96
N ALA A 212 -21.33 0.06 12.37
CA ALA A 212 -22.68 -0.44 12.58
C ALA A 212 -23.53 -0.21 11.32
N PRO A 213 -23.95 -1.27 10.59
CA PRO A 213 -24.60 -1.13 9.29
C PRO A 213 -25.92 -0.35 9.37
N GLU A 214 -26.64 -0.39 10.49
CA GLU A 214 -27.88 0.36 10.70
C GLU A 214 -27.69 1.89 10.77
N LYS A 215 -26.45 2.34 10.99
CA LYS A 215 -26.06 3.76 11.04
C LYS A 215 -25.38 4.24 9.76
N LEU A 216 -24.92 3.32 8.91
CA LEU A 216 -24.13 3.64 7.73
C LEU A 216 -25.02 4.09 6.57
N HIS A 217 -24.60 5.16 5.90
CA HIS A 217 -25.11 5.63 4.62
C HIS A 217 -24.17 5.19 3.50
N GLY A 218 -24.67 4.41 2.55
CA GLY A 218 -23.90 3.82 1.47
C GLY A 218 -23.27 2.49 1.85
N MET A 219 -22.09 2.20 1.30
CA MET A 219 -21.39 0.92 1.48
C MET A 219 -19.90 1.16 1.72
N VAL A 220 -19.29 0.38 2.62
CA VAL A 220 -17.83 0.38 2.80
C VAL A 220 -17.31 -1.00 2.41
N VAL A 221 -16.34 -1.01 1.49
CA VAL A 221 -15.66 -2.21 1.00
C VAL A 221 -14.21 -2.15 1.49
N GLY A 222 -13.82 -3.10 2.34
CA GLY A 222 -12.47 -3.23 2.85
C GLY A 222 -11.74 -4.41 2.23
N VAL A 223 -10.55 -4.19 1.69
CA VAL A 223 -9.62 -5.26 1.28
C VAL A 223 -8.35 -5.10 2.12
N PRO A 224 -8.28 -5.73 3.31
CA PRO A 224 -7.16 -5.53 4.23
C PRO A 224 -5.82 -5.98 3.65
N ILE A 225 -5.82 -7.00 2.78
CA ILE A 225 -4.61 -7.56 2.20
C ILE A 225 -4.84 -7.79 0.70
N VAL A 226 -4.43 -6.84 -0.14
CA VAL A 226 -4.56 -7.00 -1.60
C VAL A 226 -3.52 -7.99 -2.15
N ASN A 227 -2.28 -7.91 -1.70
CA ASN A 227 -1.19 -8.79 -2.13
C ASN A 227 -0.93 -9.89 -1.08
N LEU A 228 -1.87 -10.83 -0.98
CA LEU A 228 -1.81 -11.92 0.01
C LEU A 228 -0.56 -12.80 -0.14
N LEU A 229 -0.07 -12.96 -1.37
CA LEU A 229 1.19 -13.66 -1.65
C LEU A 229 2.41 -12.91 -1.10
N GLY A 230 2.47 -11.60 -1.26
CA GLY A 230 3.52 -10.77 -0.67
C GLY A 230 3.45 -10.79 0.85
N PHE A 231 2.23 -10.70 1.41
CA PHE A 231 1.99 -10.68 2.84
C PHE A 231 2.51 -11.94 3.55
N SER A 232 2.21 -13.13 3.02
CA SER A 232 2.69 -14.40 3.60
C SER A 232 4.21 -14.55 3.61
N ARG A 233 4.92 -13.73 2.82
CA ARG A 233 6.40 -13.68 2.76
C ARG A 233 6.98 -12.45 3.44
N ASN A 234 6.17 -11.61 4.09
CA ASN A 234 6.58 -10.29 4.59
C ASN A 234 7.35 -9.50 3.51
N SER A 235 6.78 -9.42 2.31
CA SER A 235 7.44 -8.86 1.13
C SER A 235 6.55 -7.84 0.42
N ARG A 236 7.17 -6.73 0.04
CA ARG A 236 6.58 -5.72 -0.85
C ARG A 236 6.08 -6.32 -2.17
N TYR A 237 6.81 -7.30 -2.69
CA TYR A 237 6.67 -7.77 -4.06
C TYR A 237 5.80 -9.02 -4.19
N LEU A 238 5.26 -9.23 -5.38
CA LEU A 238 4.71 -10.51 -5.81
C LEU A 238 5.82 -11.59 -5.89
N PRO A 239 5.47 -12.89 -5.98
CA PRO A 239 6.48 -13.96 -6.01
C PRO A 239 7.48 -13.82 -7.16
N ASP A 240 7.06 -13.20 -8.27
CA ASP A 240 7.87 -12.89 -9.44
C ASP A 240 8.66 -11.57 -9.31
N ARG A 241 8.77 -11.03 -8.09
CA ARG A 241 9.50 -9.80 -7.71
C ARG A 241 8.95 -8.50 -8.31
N ARG A 242 7.77 -8.53 -8.93
CA ARG A 242 7.13 -7.31 -9.44
C ARG A 242 6.40 -6.57 -8.32
N ASP A 243 6.53 -5.25 -8.31
CA ASP A 243 5.72 -4.36 -7.47
C ASP A 243 4.34 -4.22 -8.11
N LEU A 244 3.31 -4.80 -7.49
CA LEU A 244 1.92 -4.75 -7.99
C LEU A 244 1.44 -3.30 -8.22
N ASN A 245 1.90 -2.36 -7.39
CA ASN A 245 1.55 -0.94 -7.47
C ASN A 245 2.31 -0.19 -8.60
N ARG A 246 2.90 -0.92 -9.55
CA ARG A 246 3.46 -0.41 -10.81
C ARG A 246 2.74 -0.92 -12.05
N TYR A 247 1.60 -1.60 -11.87
CA TYR A 247 0.90 -2.27 -12.97
C TYR A 247 -0.56 -1.86 -13.12
N PHE A 248 -1.10 -0.93 -12.32
CA PHE A 248 -2.50 -0.50 -12.45
C PHE A 248 -2.72 0.43 -13.65
N PRO A 249 -3.87 0.35 -14.36
CA PRO A 249 -5.04 -0.50 -14.10
C PRO A 249 -4.93 -1.94 -14.64
N GLY A 250 -3.73 -2.37 -15.04
CA GLY A 250 -3.46 -3.73 -15.48
C GLY A 250 -3.80 -4.02 -16.93
N ASN A 251 -3.39 -5.19 -17.37
CA ASN A 251 -3.68 -5.76 -18.67
C ASN A 251 -4.05 -7.25 -18.50
N PRO A 252 -5.25 -7.70 -18.93
CA PRO A 252 -5.68 -9.09 -18.78
C PRO A 252 -4.86 -10.09 -19.58
N ARG A 253 -3.98 -9.61 -20.48
CA ARG A 253 -3.03 -10.36 -21.30
C ARG A 253 -1.56 -10.10 -20.93
N GLY A 254 -1.28 -9.30 -19.89
CA GLY A 254 0.08 -8.90 -19.49
C GLY A 254 0.82 -9.93 -18.63
N SER A 255 1.77 -9.46 -17.82
CA SER A 255 2.42 -10.26 -16.76
C SER A 255 1.44 -10.70 -15.67
N VAL A 256 1.85 -11.60 -14.78
CA VAL A 256 1.04 -12.02 -13.62
C VAL A 256 0.59 -10.80 -12.81
N ALA A 257 1.53 -9.90 -12.48
CA ALA A 257 1.23 -8.64 -11.80
C ALA A 257 0.21 -7.78 -12.55
N SER A 258 0.35 -7.66 -13.87
CA SER A 258 -0.55 -6.86 -14.70
C SER A 258 -1.95 -7.45 -14.80
N ARG A 259 -2.07 -8.77 -14.84
CA ARG A 259 -3.37 -9.47 -14.87
C ARG A 259 -4.07 -9.41 -13.51
N LEU A 260 -3.32 -9.53 -12.42
CA LEU A 260 -3.83 -9.37 -11.07
C LEU A 260 -4.33 -7.94 -10.84
N ALA A 261 -3.51 -6.93 -11.20
CA ALA A 261 -3.90 -5.53 -11.16
C ALA A 261 -5.18 -5.26 -11.98
N HIS A 262 -5.30 -5.87 -13.16
CA HIS A 262 -6.48 -5.74 -14.00
C HIS A 262 -7.73 -6.32 -13.36
N ALA A 263 -7.66 -7.57 -12.90
CA ALA A 263 -8.79 -8.22 -12.25
C ALA A 263 -9.22 -7.42 -11.01
N PHE A 264 -8.28 -7.06 -10.12
CA PHE A 264 -8.61 -6.31 -8.91
C PHE A 264 -9.27 -4.96 -9.23
N PHE A 265 -8.72 -4.25 -10.23
CA PHE A 265 -9.23 -2.95 -10.62
C PHE A 265 -10.66 -3.04 -11.18
N GLN A 266 -10.94 -4.02 -12.06
CA GLN A 266 -12.27 -4.18 -12.67
C GLN A 266 -13.31 -4.75 -11.71
N ASP A 267 -12.91 -5.74 -10.89
CA ASP A 267 -13.82 -6.51 -10.06
C ASP A 267 -14.19 -5.77 -8.78
N VAL A 268 -13.26 -4.98 -8.22
CA VAL A 268 -13.43 -4.28 -6.94
C VAL A 268 -13.46 -2.76 -7.14
N ILE A 269 -12.37 -2.17 -7.65
CA ILE A 269 -12.17 -0.73 -7.59
C ILE A 269 -13.17 0.05 -8.47
N GLN A 270 -13.47 -0.46 -9.66
CA GLN A 270 -14.48 0.12 -10.55
C GLN A 270 -15.92 0.06 -10.01
N LYS A 271 -16.15 -0.62 -8.87
CA LYS A 271 -17.45 -0.70 -8.21
C LYS A 271 -17.61 0.34 -7.08
N CYS A 272 -16.61 1.20 -6.90
CA CYS A 272 -16.56 2.14 -5.80
C CYS A 272 -16.62 3.59 -6.29
N ASP A 273 -17.13 4.47 -5.43
CA ASP A 273 -17.27 5.92 -5.71
C ASP A 273 -16.07 6.72 -5.21
N ALA A 274 -15.29 6.17 -4.27
CA ALA A 274 -14.02 6.72 -3.81
C ALA A 274 -13.08 5.62 -3.27
N LEU A 275 -11.77 5.91 -3.22
CA LEU A 275 -10.74 4.98 -2.76
C LEU A 275 -9.78 5.64 -1.75
N VAL A 276 -9.53 4.94 -0.64
CA VAL A 276 -8.38 5.19 0.24
C VAL A 276 -7.46 3.99 0.16
N ASP A 277 -6.25 4.20 -0.36
CA ASP A 277 -5.23 3.17 -0.44
C ASP A 277 -4.18 3.39 0.66
N LEU A 278 -4.10 2.47 1.62
CA LEU A 278 -3.27 2.61 2.81
C LEU A 278 -1.88 2.02 2.59
N HIS A 279 -0.86 2.85 2.81
CA HIS A 279 0.55 2.50 2.67
C HIS A 279 1.36 2.89 3.91
N THR A 280 2.59 2.41 3.97
CA THR A 280 3.61 2.86 4.92
C THR A 280 4.85 3.36 4.19
N GLY A 281 5.88 3.78 4.94
CA GLY A 281 7.22 3.92 4.37
C GLY A 281 7.67 2.64 3.65
N SER A 282 8.55 2.80 2.66
CA SER A 282 9.10 1.66 1.91
C SER A 282 10.35 1.11 2.59
N PHE A 283 10.49 -0.21 2.69
CA PHE A 283 11.65 -0.88 3.30
C PHE A 283 12.01 -0.30 4.68
N TYR A 284 13.24 0.12 4.93
CA TYR A 284 13.62 0.75 6.20
C TYR A 284 13.38 2.26 6.19
N ARG A 285 12.17 2.71 5.82
CA ARG A 285 11.76 4.11 5.88
C ARG A 285 10.46 4.25 6.68
N THR A 286 10.23 5.44 7.23
CA THR A 286 9.05 5.78 8.01
C THR A 286 8.41 7.07 7.49
N ASN A 287 7.08 7.14 7.52
CA ASN A 287 6.29 8.31 7.14
C ASN A 287 5.47 8.82 8.33
N ILE A 288 5.26 10.14 8.45
CA ILE A 288 4.17 10.67 9.27
C ILE A 288 2.84 10.20 8.69
N THR A 289 1.79 10.17 9.51
CA THR A 289 0.42 10.03 9.00
C THR A 289 0.09 11.21 8.08
N GLN A 290 -0.06 10.95 6.78
CA GLN A 290 -0.33 11.97 5.77
C GLN A 290 -1.09 11.39 4.57
N LEU A 291 -1.79 12.26 3.84
CA LEU A 291 -2.35 11.94 2.54
C LEU A 291 -1.36 12.26 1.42
N ARG A 292 -1.36 11.45 0.36
CA ARG A 292 -0.81 11.80 -0.94
C ARG A 292 -1.96 11.90 -1.94
N ALA A 293 -2.11 13.07 -2.56
CA ALA A 293 -3.27 13.40 -3.39
C ALA A 293 -2.88 14.29 -4.58
N ASP A 294 -3.54 14.10 -5.73
CA ASP A 294 -3.41 15.01 -6.87
C ASP A 294 -4.40 16.18 -6.70
N MET A 295 -3.91 17.27 -6.10
CA MET A 295 -4.76 18.42 -5.75
C MET A 295 -5.21 19.25 -6.95
N ARG A 296 -4.70 18.94 -8.16
CA ARG A 296 -5.14 19.56 -9.42
C ARG A 296 -6.51 19.03 -9.85
N ASN A 297 -6.89 17.83 -9.41
CA ASN A 297 -8.21 17.28 -9.66
C ASN A 297 -9.19 17.77 -8.58
N PRO A 298 -10.24 18.54 -8.94
CA PRO A 298 -11.16 19.11 -7.95
C PRO A 298 -11.88 18.06 -7.10
N LYS A 299 -12.23 16.90 -7.67
CA LYS A 299 -12.89 15.82 -6.93
C LYS A 299 -11.94 15.21 -5.90
N VAL A 300 -10.66 15.06 -6.25
CA VAL A 300 -9.63 14.55 -5.32
C VAL A 300 -9.35 15.60 -4.23
N ALA A 301 -9.29 16.88 -4.59
CA ALA A 301 -9.08 17.96 -3.64
C ALA A 301 -10.22 18.11 -2.63
N GLU A 302 -11.47 17.92 -3.07
CA GLU A 302 -12.64 17.85 -2.20
C GLU A 302 -12.56 16.63 -1.28
N PHE A 303 -12.34 15.44 -1.85
CA PHE A 303 -12.24 14.19 -1.11
C PHE A 303 -11.13 14.22 -0.04
N ALA A 304 -9.94 14.71 -0.37
CA ALA A 304 -8.83 14.86 0.57
C ALA A 304 -9.15 15.81 1.74
N SER A 305 -9.99 16.84 1.51
CA SER A 305 -10.36 17.78 2.57
C SER A 305 -11.28 17.18 3.65
N LEU A 306 -11.90 16.04 3.36
CA LEU A 306 -12.78 15.32 4.28
C LEU A 306 -12.01 14.59 5.39
N PHE A 307 -10.70 14.44 5.28
CA PHE A 307 -9.87 13.81 6.33
C PHE A 307 -9.56 14.75 7.51
N GLY A 308 -9.98 16.01 7.45
CA GLY A 308 -9.74 16.97 8.53
C GLY A 308 -8.35 17.58 8.48
N ASP A 309 -7.59 17.42 9.56
CA ASP A 309 -6.29 18.07 9.78
C ASP A 309 -5.09 17.24 9.30
N ILE A 310 -5.34 16.08 8.70
CA ILE A 310 -4.29 15.22 8.14
C ILE A 310 -3.51 15.99 7.06
N PRO A 311 -2.17 16.12 7.21
CA PRO A 311 -1.32 16.74 6.20
C PRO A 311 -1.52 16.14 4.81
N VAL A 312 -1.46 16.98 3.77
CA VAL A 312 -1.57 16.55 2.39
C VAL A 312 -0.28 16.87 1.64
N LEU A 313 0.38 15.84 1.13
CA LEU A 313 1.40 15.96 0.12
C LEU A 313 0.73 16.01 -1.27
N ASN A 314 0.86 17.13 -1.96
CA ASN A 314 0.37 17.31 -3.32
C ASN A 314 1.28 16.61 -4.31
N THR A 315 0.82 15.51 -4.89
CA THR A 315 1.57 14.73 -5.88
C THR A 315 0.64 13.89 -6.76
N GLY A 316 0.92 13.88 -8.07
CA GLY A 316 0.30 12.95 -9.01
C GLY A 316 0.68 11.49 -8.74
N GLY A 317 1.82 11.26 -8.07
CA GLY A 317 2.40 9.94 -7.82
C GLY A 317 2.82 9.23 -9.10
N ASN A 318 3.18 7.95 -8.96
CA ASN A 318 3.50 7.12 -10.12
C ASN A 318 2.22 6.88 -10.96
N GLY A 319 2.29 7.14 -12.27
CA GLY A 319 1.17 6.96 -13.19
C GLY A 319 0.60 5.54 -13.24
N SER A 320 1.38 4.52 -12.90
CA SER A 320 0.96 3.11 -12.86
C SER A 320 0.54 2.60 -11.48
N SER A 321 0.46 3.49 -10.49
CA SER A 321 -0.07 3.16 -9.16
C SER A 321 -1.58 2.98 -9.16
N LEU A 322 -2.10 2.25 -8.17
CA LEU A 322 -3.54 2.08 -7.96
C LEU A 322 -4.22 3.44 -7.86
N ARG A 323 -3.73 4.33 -6.98
CA ARG A 323 -4.29 5.68 -6.82
C ARG A 323 -4.37 6.44 -8.15
N ALA A 324 -3.29 6.50 -8.91
CA ALA A 324 -3.27 7.25 -10.17
C ALA A 324 -4.22 6.63 -11.21
N ALA A 325 -4.29 5.31 -11.30
CA ALA A 325 -5.22 4.61 -12.18
C ALA A 325 -6.68 4.87 -11.80
N THR A 326 -7.01 4.85 -10.50
CA THR A 326 -8.36 5.14 -9.98
C THR A 326 -8.79 6.57 -10.29
N VAL A 327 -7.90 7.56 -10.08
CA VAL A 327 -8.15 8.96 -10.44
C VAL A 327 -8.39 9.12 -11.94
N ARG A 328 -7.59 8.45 -12.79
CA ARG A 328 -7.80 8.48 -14.26
C ARG A 328 -9.12 7.86 -14.68
N ALA A 329 -9.65 6.89 -13.92
CA ALA A 329 -10.97 6.33 -14.15
C ALA A 329 -12.12 7.22 -13.64
N GLY A 330 -11.82 8.42 -13.12
CA GLY A 330 -12.82 9.38 -12.67
C GLY A 330 -13.28 9.20 -11.22
N ILE A 331 -12.68 8.26 -10.48
CA ILE A 331 -12.98 7.96 -9.08
C ILE A 331 -11.97 8.71 -8.21
N PRO A 332 -12.39 9.62 -7.30
CA PRO A 332 -11.48 10.29 -6.39
C PRO A 332 -10.74 9.27 -5.50
N ALA A 333 -9.41 9.39 -5.44
CA ALA A 333 -8.57 8.50 -4.65
C ALA A 333 -7.42 9.24 -3.97
N VAL A 334 -7.07 8.78 -2.77
CA VAL A 334 -5.89 9.24 -2.02
C VAL A 334 -5.11 8.03 -1.52
N THR A 335 -3.81 8.24 -1.27
CA THR A 335 -2.99 7.30 -0.51
C THR A 335 -2.87 7.84 0.91
N LEU A 336 -3.12 7.01 1.92
CA LEU A 336 -2.83 7.34 3.31
C LEU A 336 -1.51 6.66 3.71
N GLU A 337 -0.45 7.44 3.87
CA GLU A 337 0.86 6.98 4.32
C GLU A 337 0.91 7.02 5.86
N ALA A 338 1.37 5.93 6.50
CA ALA A 338 1.36 5.87 7.96
C ALA A 338 2.42 4.92 8.55
N GLY A 339 3.58 5.46 8.95
CA GLY A 339 4.59 4.75 9.72
C GLY A 339 5.60 3.97 8.88
N GLU A 340 6.18 2.94 9.50
CA GLU A 340 7.18 1.99 8.99
C GLU A 340 6.48 0.72 8.47
N PRO A 341 7.07 0.03 7.48
CA PRO A 341 6.63 -1.31 7.12
C PRO A 341 7.21 -2.33 8.09
N MET A 342 6.83 -3.60 7.91
CA MET A 342 7.29 -4.80 8.62
C MET A 342 6.99 -4.86 10.12
N ARG A 343 6.42 -3.80 10.72
CA ARG A 343 6.05 -3.78 12.14
C ARG A 343 4.75 -3.03 12.38
N MET A 344 4.04 -3.46 13.42
CA MET A 344 2.83 -2.81 13.88
C MET A 344 3.16 -1.58 14.75
N GLN A 345 2.54 -0.44 14.45
CA GLN A 345 2.66 0.80 15.23
C GLN A 345 1.29 1.28 15.69
N VAL A 346 0.88 0.84 16.88
CA VAL A 346 -0.48 1.07 17.42
C VAL A 346 -0.91 2.54 17.40
N ARG A 347 -0.02 3.48 17.77
CA ARG A 347 -0.35 4.92 17.75
C ARG A 347 -0.61 5.45 16.33
N VAL A 348 0.14 4.95 15.36
CA VAL A 348 -0.02 5.32 13.95
C VAL A 348 -1.33 4.75 13.41
N VAL A 349 -1.64 3.50 13.76
CA VAL A 349 -2.95 2.87 13.48
C VAL A 349 -4.10 3.71 14.06
N GLU A 350 -4.02 4.14 15.31
CA GLU A 350 -5.04 4.99 15.95
C GLU A 350 -5.25 6.31 15.21
N GLU A 351 -4.17 6.97 14.77
CA GLU A 351 -4.24 8.18 13.96
C GLU A 351 -4.93 7.94 12.60
N GLY A 352 -4.57 6.86 11.90
CA GLY A 352 -5.18 6.50 10.63
C GLY A 352 -6.66 6.11 10.73
N VAL A 353 -7.03 5.33 11.75
CA VAL A 353 -8.44 5.00 12.04
C VAL A 353 -9.24 6.26 12.32
N LYS A 354 -8.70 7.19 13.13
CA LYS A 354 -9.34 8.49 13.39
C LYS A 354 -9.51 9.31 12.11
N ALA A 355 -8.53 9.28 11.20
CA ALA A 355 -8.59 9.95 9.91
C ALA A 355 -9.71 9.39 9.03
N ILE A 356 -9.83 8.06 8.93
CA ILE A 356 -10.85 7.39 8.13
C ILE A 356 -12.25 7.59 8.74
N ASN A 357 -12.39 7.54 10.06
CA ASN A 357 -13.66 7.85 10.73
C ASN A 357 -14.06 9.32 10.49
N THR A 358 -13.10 10.25 10.50
CA THR A 358 -13.37 11.65 10.16
C THR A 358 -13.82 11.80 8.70
N LEU A 359 -13.23 11.04 7.78
CA LEU A 359 -13.68 10.96 6.39
C LEU A 359 -15.12 10.46 6.31
N LEU A 360 -15.44 9.34 6.96
CA LEU A 360 -16.79 8.76 6.94
C LEU A 360 -17.85 9.74 7.47
N GLU A 361 -17.55 10.43 8.57
CA GLU A 361 -18.39 11.48 9.14
C GLU A 361 -18.59 12.65 8.17
N LYS A 362 -17.51 13.21 7.63
CA LYS A 362 -17.57 14.40 6.75
C LYS A 362 -18.12 14.10 5.36
N ASN A 363 -17.99 12.86 4.89
CA ASN A 363 -18.60 12.38 3.65
C ASN A 363 -20.09 12.02 3.82
N GLY A 364 -20.66 12.23 5.02
CA GLY A 364 -22.07 11.93 5.32
C GLY A 364 -22.37 10.43 5.39
N MET A 365 -21.36 9.58 5.45
CA MET A 365 -21.52 8.12 5.51
C MET A 365 -21.83 7.64 6.93
N TYR A 366 -21.40 8.36 7.97
CA TYR A 366 -21.59 7.95 9.36
C TYR A 366 -21.98 9.14 10.25
N PRO A 367 -22.75 8.93 11.35
CA PRO A 367 -23.14 10.02 12.23
C PRO A 367 -21.94 10.75 12.83
N SER A 368 -21.93 12.08 12.71
CA SER A 368 -20.96 12.93 13.38
C SER A 368 -21.50 13.43 14.72
N PHE A 369 -20.67 13.35 15.76
CA PHE A 369 -20.94 13.94 17.07
C PHE A 369 -20.13 15.21 17.33
N SER A 370 -19.33 15.66 16.35
CA SER A 370 -18.41 16.79 16.53
C SER A 370 -19.02 18.10 16.03
N LEU A 371 -19.26 19.04 16.95
CA LEU A 371 -19.69 20.41 16.65
C LEU A 371 -18.52 21.39 16.40
N TRP A 372 -17.28 20.91 16.46
CA TRP A 372 -16.09 21.75 16.40
C TRP A 372 -15.47 21.75 15.00
N ALA A 373 -15.22 22.95 14.46
CA ALA A 373 -14.45 23.11 13.24
C ALA A 373 -13.01 22.63 13.48
N LYS A 374 -12.64 21.47 12.90
CA LYS A 374 -11.25 21.01 12.87
C LYS A 374 -10.42 21.94 11.99
N PRO A 375 -9.15 22.22 12.35
CA PRO A 375 -8.27 23.05 11.54
C PRO A 375 -8.11 22.48 10.12
N SER A 376 -7.86 23.37 9.16
CA SER A 376 -7.58 22.97 7.77
C SER A 376 -6.27 22.19 7.68
N PRO A 377 -6.16 21.23 6.75
CA PRO A 377 -4.94 20.46 6.58
C PRO A 377 -3.81 21.37 6.08
N ALA A 378 -2.58 21.03 6.47
CA ALA A 378 -1.38 21.63 5.88
C ALA A 378 -1.09 20.96 4.54
N TYR A 379 -0.81 21.77 3.51
CA TYR A 379 -0.48 21.29 2.17
C TYR A 379 1.01 21.44 1.92
N TYR A 380 1.61 20.42 1.33
CA TYR A 380 3.03 20.36 1.04
C TYR A 380 3.26 20.00 -0.42
N ARG A 381 4.27 20.62 -1.03
CA ARG A 381 5.10 19.93 -2.02
C ARG A 381 6.28 19.30 -1.29
N SER A 382 7.04 18.41 -1.92
CA SER A 382 8.19 17.80 -1.25
C SER A 382 9.45 17.79 -2.10
N ALA A 383 10.56 17.49 -1.45
CA ALA A 383 11.82 17.19 -2.08
C ALA A 383 12.60 16.16 -1.25
N TRP A 384 13.36 15.30 -1.93
CA TRP A 384 14.25 14.34 -1.29
C TRP A 384 15.62 14.97 -1.01
N VAL A 385 16.14 14.74 0.20
CA VAL A 385 17.55 14.95 0.53
C VAL A 385 18.23 13.58 0.54
N ARG A 386 19.25 13.44 -0.31
CA ARG A 386 19.93 12.18 -0.59
C ARG A 386 21.30 12.11 0.10
N ALA A 387 21.71 10.90 0.47
CA ALA A 387 23.06 10.63 0.92
C ALA A 387 24.03 10.69 -0.27
N ASN A 388 25.18 11.34 -0.11
CA ASN A 388 26.24 11.42 -1.15
C ASN A 388 27.48 10.58 -0.79
N ALA A 389 27.34 9.68 0.18
CA ALA A 389 28.41 8.84 0.68
C ALA A 389 27.88 7.44 1.03
N SER A 390 28.76 6.45 1.00
CA SER A 390 28.46 5.09 1.48
C SER A 390 28.78 4.95 2.96
N GLY A 391 27.95 4.23 3.71
CA GLY A 391 28.20 3.93 5.11
C GLY A 391 26.93 3.71 5.91
N ILE A 392 27.05 3.75 7.23
CA ILE A 392 25.91 3.63 8.15
C ILE A 392 25.33 5.02 8.39
N LEU A 393 24.05 5.19 8.05
CA LEU A 393 23.27 6.38 8.35
C LEU A 393 22.87 6.41 9.83
N PHE A 394 23.13 7.54 10.48
CA PHE A 394 22.60 7.90 11.79
C PHE A 394 21.82 9.20 11.70
N SER A 395 20.50 9.12 11.89
CA SER A 395 19.65 10.30 11.87
C SER A 395 19.84 11.19 13.11
N LYS A 396 19.87 12.50 12.90
CA LYS A 396 19.93 13.53 13.95
C LYS A 396 18.61 14.26 14.15
N VAL A 397 17.67 14.12 13.21
CA VAL A 397 16.33 14.68 13.27
C VAL A 397 15.28 13.62 13.60
N LYS A 398 14.10 14.09 14.03
CA LYS A 398 12.94 13.23 14.27
C LYS A 398 11.93 13.39 13.14
N LEU A 399 11.24 12.30 12.82
CA LEU A 399 10.09 12.30 11.94
C LEU A 399 9.06 13.35 12.38
N GLY A 400 8.53 14.11 11.42
CA GLY A 400 7.59 15.21 11.66
C GLY A 400 8.21 16.49 12.21
N GLY A 401 9.52 16.51 12.50
CA GLY A 401 10.26 17.69 12.95
C GLY A 401 10.36 18.78 11.88
N ARG A 402 10.57 20.03 12.31
CA ARG A 402 10.85 21.16 11.42
C ARG A 402 12.35 21.30 11.21
N VAL A 403 12.75 21.64 9.99
CA VAL A 403 14.15 21.85 9.60
C VAL A 403 14.26 23.11 8.75
N LYS A 404 15.41 23.77 8.82
CA LYS A 404 15.81 24.89 7.97
C LYS A 404 16.89 24.46 6.99
N LYS A 405 17.08 25.24 5.94
CA LYS A 405 18.22 25.07 5.04
C LYS A 405 19.53 25.19 5.82
N GLY A 406 20.42 24.22 5.66
CA GLY A 406 21.69 24.10 6.37
C GLY A 406 21.62 23.29 7.66
N ASP A 407 20.44 22.91 8.15
CA ASP A 407 20.34 22.04 9.33
C ASP A 407 20.89 20.65 9.03
N VAL A 408 21.67 20.08 9.95
CA VAL A 408 22.18 18.71 9.85
C VAL A 408 21.04 17.72 10.11
N LEU A 409 20.69 16.93 9.11
CA LEU A 409 19.64 15.91 9.16
C LEU A 409 20.16 14.59 9.73
N GLY A 410 21.38 14.22 9.35
CA GLY A 410 22.00 12.95 9.69
C GLY A 410 23.49 12.95 9.37
N GLU A 411 24.15 11.85 9.69
CA GLU A 411 25.53 11.58 9.28
C GLU A 411 25.64 10.17 8.71
N VAL A 412 26.48 10.00 7.69
CA VAL A 412 26.88 8.70 7.13
C VAL A 412 28.30 8.42 7.60
N ILE A 413 28.49 7.31 8.30
CA ILE A 413 29.77 6.90 8.87
C ILE A 413 30.29 5.68 8.12
N ASN A 414 31.50 5.77 7.55
CA ASN A 414 32.19 4.63 6.97
C ASN A 414 32.67 3.70 8.11
N PRO A 415 32.21 2.43 8.18
CA PRO A 415 32.53 1.55 9.30
C PRO A 415 34.00 1.07 9.30
N VAL A 416 34.74 1.26 8.21
CA VAL A 416 36.15 0.85 8.07
C VAL A 416 37.08 2.02 8.36
N THR A 417 36.83 3.17 7.75
CA THR A 417 37.72 4.35 7.84
C THR A 417 37.34 5.33 8.95
N ASN A 418 36.15 5.17 9.55
CA ASN A 418 35.55 6.12 10.49
C ASN A 418 35.33 7.54 9.89
N GLU A 419 35.43 7.68 8.57
CA GLU A 419 35.08 8.93 7.88
C GLU A 419 33.59 9.24 8.08
N LYS A 420 33.29 10.49 8.41
CA LYS A 420 31.93 10.98 8.61
C LYS A 420 31.57 12.00 7.55
N LYS A 421 30.40 11.82 6.93
CA LYS A 421 29.80 12.78 6.00
C LYS A 421 28.45 13.23 6.53
N LEU A 422 28.27 14.53 6.68
CA LEU A 422 26.99 15.09 7.10
C LEU A 422 26.00 15.11 5.93
N ILE A 423 24.73 14.87 6.24
CA ILE A 423 23.61 15.13 5.35
C ILE A 423 22.93 16.40 5.87
N GLU A 424 22.99 17.47 5.08
CA GLU A 424 22.40 18.76 5.43
C GLU A 424 21.12 19.00 4.62
N SER A 425 20.14 19.65 5.23
CA SER A 425 18.91 20.03 4.54
C SER A 425 19.19 21.13 3.52
N THR A 426 18.83 20.90 2.27
CA THR A 426 18.82 21.95 1.24
C THR A 426 17.53 22.79 1.26
N TYR A 427 16.56 22.41 2.10
CA TYR A 427 15.22 22.98 2.17
C TYR A 427 14.84 23.41 3.59
N GLU A 428 13.90 24.36 3.69
CA GLU A 428 13.16 24.63 4.92
C GLU A 428 11.80 23.92 4.84
N GLY A 429 11.43 23.19 5.89
CA GLY A 429 10.20 22.41 5.86
C GLY A 429 10.00 21.49 7.06
N ARG A 430 9.17 20.47 6.84
CA ARG A 430 8.86 19.42 7.81
C ARG A 430 9.37 18.08 7.27
N VAL A 431 9.99 17.25 8.11
CA VAL A 431 10.36 15.88 7.73
C VAL A 431 9.08 15.03 7.62
N LEU A 432 8.60 14.81 6.40
CA LEU A 432 7.39 14.01 6.13
C LEU A 432 7.71 12.51 6.20
N GLY A 433 8.89 12.13 5.73
CA GLY A 433 9.39 10.77 5.79
C GLY A 433 10.90 10.75 5.93
N MET A 434 11.45 9.65 6.41
CA MET A 434 12.89 9.48 6.56
C MET A 434 13.29 8.01 6.58
N ALA A 435 14.53 7.75 6.19
CA ALA A 435 15.19 6.49 6.39
C ALA A 435 15.44 6.23 7.89
N LEU A 436 15.23 4.98 8.29
CA LEU A 436 15.74 4.46 9.56
C LEU A 436 17.25 4.30 9.47
N ASP A 437 17.92 4.22 10.62
CA ASP A 437 19.36 4.01 10.70
C ASP A 437 19.74 2.68 10.03
N GLN A 438 20.50 2.75 8.94
CA GLN A 438 20.78 1.62 8.04
C GLN A 438 22.04 1.88 7.20
N PHE A 439 22.51 0.85 6.49
CA PHE A 439 23.53 1.05 5.46
C PHE A 439 22.94 1.74 4.22
N VAL A 440 23.62 2.76 3.72
CA VAL A 440 23.21 3.55 2.55
C VAL A 440 24.35 3.69 1.55
N LEU A 441 23.98 3.94 0.29
CA LEU A 441 24.89 4.24 -0.82
C LEU A 441 24.68 5.67 -1.34
N PRO A 442 25.64 6.26 -2.09
CA PRO A 442 25.45 7.52 -2.77
C PRO A 442 24.18 7.51 -3.64
N GLY A 443 23.40 8.57 -3.57
CA GLY A 443 22.10 8.70 -4.22
C GLY A 443 20.92 8.21 -3.36
N PHE A 444 21.14 7.52 -2.25
CA PHE A 444 20.05 6.99 -1.42
C PHE A 444 19.15 8.10 -0.87
N ALA A 445 17.83 7.97 -1.08
CA ALA A 445 16.81 8.88 -0.56
C ALA A 445 16.66 8.74 0.96
N ALA A 446 17.25 9.69 1.71
CA ALA A 446 17.37 9.62 3.16
C ALA A 446 16.27 10.39 3.90
N TYR A 447 15.90 11.59 3.43
CA TYR A 447 14.88 12.42 4.08
C TYR A 447 13.92 13.04 3.07
N HIS A 448 12.62 12.92 3.30
CA HIS A 448 11.57 13.54 2.51
C HIS A 448 11.08 14.81 3.20
N ILE A 449 11.46 15.96 2.65
CA ILE A 449 11.16 17.26 3.25
C ILE A 449 9.92 17.85 2.59
N GLY A 450 8.87 18.06 3.38
CA GLY A 450 7.65 18.76 3.02
C GLY A 450 7.83 20.27 3.14
N ILE A 451 7.67 20.96 2.02
CA ILE A 451 7.76 22.41 1.90
C ILE A 451 6.33 22.95 1.83
N LEU A 452 5.98 23.78 2.83
CA LEU A 452 4.62 24.30 2.97
C LEU A 452 4.20 25.08 1.73
N GLU A 453 3.01 24.79 1.22
CA GLU A 453 2.45 25.44 0.05
C GLU A 453 1.02 25.94 0.33
N PRO A 454 0.63 27.14 -0.12
CA PRO A 454 -0.77 27.56 -0.05
C PRO A 454 -1.67 26.63 -0.86
N ARG A 455 -2.87 26.30 -0.36
CA ARG A 455 -3.83 25.43 -1.05
C ARG A 455 -4.11 25.85 -2.51
N ALA A 456 -4.20 27.16 -2.76
CA ALA A 456 -4.43 27.69 -4.10
C ALA A 456 -3.29 27.35 -5.07
N ALA A 457 -2.04 27.35 -4.60
CA ALA A 457 -0.88 26.98 -5.40
C ALA A 457 -0.84 25.46 -5.63
N ALA A 458 -1.18 24.65 -4.62
CA ALA A 458 -1.30 23.20 -4.77
C ALA A 458 -2.34 22.79 -5.84
N ALA A 459 -3.44 23.54 -5.97
CA ALA A 459 -4.45 23.32 -7.01
C ALA A 459 -4.01 23.81 -8.41
N ALA A 460 -3.03 24.71 -8.50
CA ALA A 460 -2.64 25.39 -9.73
C ALA A 460 -1.32 24.89 -10.35
N ALA A 461 -0.49 24.14 -9.61
CA ALA A 461 0.82 23.71 -10.07
C ALA A 461 0.75 22.90 -11.40
N SER A 462 1.24 23.51 -12.48
CA SER A 462 1.43 22.90 -13.80
C SER A 462 2.82 22.28 -13.92
N THR A 463 2.87 21.04 -14.40
CA THR A 463 4.03 20.25 -14.85
C THR A 463 5.40 20.94 -14.81
N GLY A 464 6.21 20.56 -13.84
CA GLY A 464 7.64 20.87 -13.75
C GLY A 464 8.18 20.10 -12.56
N ASP A 465 9.05 19.13 -12.83
CA ASP A 465 9.63 18.17 -11.88
C ASP A 465 8.75 16.96 -11.55
N GLU A 466 8.41 16.18 -12.58
CA GLU A 466 8.26 14.73 -12.42
C GLU A 466 9.64 14.13 -12.10
N GLU A 467 10.19 14.39 -10.91
CA GLU A 467 10.86 13.27 -10.25
C GLU A 467 9.71 12.33 -9.91
N ALA A 468 9.52 11.31 -10.75
CA ALA A 468 8.75 10.16 -10.35
C ALA A 468 9.17 9.83 -8.91
N ASP A 469 8.19 9.58 -8.04
CA ASP A 469 8.42 9.05 -6.70
C ASP A 469 9.01 7.64 -6.89
N THR A 470 10.25 7.57 -7.36
CA THR A 470 11.06 6.38 -7.49
C THR A 470 11.59 6.15 -6.08
N ASP A 471 10.67 5.72 -5.22
CA ASP A 471 10.96 5.00 -3.98
C ASP A 471 11.71 3.68 -4.25
N ASP A 472 12.08 3.40 -5.50
CA ASP A 472 12.57 2.12 -5.99
C ASP A 472 14.06 2.20 -6.33
N ASP A 473 14.87 1.65 -5.44
CA ASP A 473 16.24 1.24 -5.70
C ASP A 473 16.26 -0.15 -6.42
N GLY A 474 15.13 -0.59 -7.00
CA GLY A 474 14.97 -1.79 -7.82
C GLY A 474 14.89 -1.47 -9.32
N GLN A 475 15.91 -1.88 -10.06
CA GLN A 475 16.01 -2.03 -11.53
C GLN A 475 15.09 -1.14 -12.39
N LEU A 476 15.71 -0.14 -13.02
CA LEU A 476 15.23 0.50 -14.25
C LEU A 476 14.99 -0.56 -15.33
N GLU A 477 13.74 -0.97 -15.53
CA GLU A 477 13.27 -1.39 -16.87
C GLU A 477 12.55 -0.20 -17.51
N SER A 478 13.32 0.74 -18.02
CA SER A 478 12.84 1.64 -19.07
C SER A 478 12.84 0.87 -20.38
N GLU A 479 11.69 0.35 -20.80
CA GLU A 479 11.24 0.25 -22.20
C GLU A 479 9.94 -0.55 -22.31
N ASN A 480 8.80 0.15 -22.21
CA ASN A 480 7.66 -0.17 -23.06
C ASN A 480 6.65 0.98 -23.07
N LYS A 481 6.97 2.02 -23.85
CA LYS A 481 5.89 2.80 -24.47
C LYS A 481 5.28 1.90 -25.54
N PRO A 482 3.95 1.75 -25.63
CA PRO A 482 3.35 0.98 -26.71
C PRO A 482 3.51 1.76 -28.01
N THR A 483 4.57 1.44 -28.76
CA THR A 483 4.63 1.70 -30.19
C THR A 483 3.59 0.80 -30.84
N VAL A 484 2.72 1.38 -31.67
CA VAL A 484 1.83 0.61 -32.55
C VAL A 484 2.74 -0.19 -33.48
N LEU A 485 2.88 -1.49 -33.21
CA LEU A 485 3.67 -2.40 -34.04
C LEU A 485 2.87 -2.71 -35.31
N GLU A 486 3.40 -2.30 -36.47
CA GLU A 486 3.02 -2.89 -37.75
C GLU A 486 3.36 -4.39 -37.73
N GLU A 487 2.51 -5.21 -38.35
CA GLU A 487 2.67 -6.67 -38.37
C GLU A 487 4.01 -7.08 -39.00
N PRO A 488 4.81 -7.95 -38.35
CA PRO A 488 6.06 -8.42 -38.92
C PRO A 488 5.80 -9.41 -40.06
N LYS A 489 6.53 -9.23 -41.17
CA LYS A 489 6.58 -10.21 -42.26
C LYS A 489 7.19 -11.53 -41.77
N PRO A 490 6.68 -12.70 -42.21
CA PRO A 490 7.29 -13.98 -41.86
C PRO A 490 8.70 -14.09 -42.45
N LEU A 491 9.65 -14.53 -41.62
CA LEU A 491 11.03 -14.86 -42.00
C LEU A 491 11.05 -16.12 -42.87
N SER A 492 12.10 -16.25 -43.69
CA SER A 492 12.23 -17.35 -44.64
C SER A 492 12.87 -18.59 -44.01
N PRO A 493 12.65 -19.81 -44.54
CA PRO A 493 13.17 -21.07 -43.98
C PRO A 493 14.71 -21.19 -43.87
N GLU A 494 15.47 -20.22 -44.37
CA GLU A 494 16.94 -20.20 -44.30
C GLU A 494 17.47 -19.45 -43.06
N GLU A 495 16.60 -18.80 -42.28
CA GLU A 495 16.97 -17.99 -41.10
C GLU A 495 16.82 -18.73 -39.75
N GLU A 496 16.29 -19.96 -39.75
CA GLU A 496 16.25 -20.84 -38.58
C GLU A 496 17.44 -21.81 -38.60
N GLY A 497 18.63 -21.29 -38.29
CA GLY A 497 19.85 -22.09 -38.12
C GLY A 497 19.71 -23.12 -37.00
N PHE A 498 19.26 -24.33 -37.35
CA PHE A 498 19.49 -25.55 -36.58
C PHE A 498 20.73 -26.24 -37.18
N ASP A 499 21.84 -26.20 -36.44
CA ASP A 499 22.91 -27.18 -36.54
C ASP A 499 22.94 -27.97 -35.22
N ASP A 500 22.95 -29.30 -35.38
CA ASP A 500 22.71 -30.42 -34.45
C ASP A 500 23.09 -30.30 -32.96
#